data_AF-A0A498RFC9-F1
#
_entry.id   AF-A0A498RFC9-F1
#
_cell.length_a   1.000
_cell.length_b   1.000
_cell.length_c   1.000
_cell.angle_alpha   90.00
_cell.angle_beta   90.00
_cell.angle_gamma   90.00
#
_symmetry.space_group_name_H-M   'P 1'
#
loop_
_entity.id
_entity.type
_entity.pdbx_description
1 polymer ?
#
loop_
_entity_poly.entity_id
_entity_poly.type
_entity_poly.pdbx_seq_one_letter_code
_entity_poly.pdbx_strand_id
1 'polypeptide(L)'
;MKYYVNTNTDGTMGFYIEGVSETIPSTSIEITEGQWQDAISNQGKYSISNGAFLAALVWPPVQTAEQKIVVLDAKYKPQFEQITQAYLTAVTAGDTAAANARQADYTNLRAVYQTELEAIG
;
A
#
# COMPACT_ATOMS: atom_id res chain seq x y z
N MET A 1 -24.98 13.30 -13.03
CA MET A 1 -24.18 13.77 -11.87
C MET A 1 -22.88 14.30 -12.41
N LYS A 2 -22.43 15.49 -12.00
CA LYS A 2 -21.13 16.02 -12.41
C LYS A 2 -20.14 15.95 -11.25
N TYR A 3 -18.89 15.67 -11.59
CA TYR A 3 -17.79 15.49 -10.64
C TYR A 3 -16.73 16.53 -10.93
N TYR A 4 -16.14 17.08 -9.89
CA TYR A 4 -15.15 18.14 -9.97
C TYR A 4 -13.96 17.85 -9.07
N VAL A 5 -12.81 18.37 -9.45
CA VAL A 5 -11.58 18.31 -8.67
C VAL A 5 -10.89 19.67 -8.62
N ASN A 6 -10.25 19.98 -7.49
CA ASN A 6 -9.49 21.20 -7.31
C ASN A 6 -8.28 20.98 -6.41
N THR A 7 -7.28 21.85 -6.50
CA THR A 7 -6.18 21.91 -5.54
C THR A 7 -6.58 22.80 -4.37
N ASN A 8 -6.63 22.25 -3.17
CA ASN A 8 -6.86 22.97 -1.93
C ASN A 8 -5.67 23.87 -1.58
N THR A 9 -5.86 24.77 -0.61
CA THR A 9 -4.83 25.73 -0.17
C THR A 9 -3.59 25.07 0.45
N ASP A 10 -3.71 23.83 0.93
CA ASP A 10 -2.61 23.00 1.45
C ASP A 10 -1.90 22.17 0.37
N GLY A 11 -2.31 22.30 -0.90
CA GLY A 11 -1.77 21.55 -2.02
C GLY A 11 -2.38 20.15 -2.21
N THR A 12 -3.33 19.74 -1.37
CA THR A 12 -4.06 18.47 -1.55
C THR A 12 -5.14 18.60 -2.63
N MET A 13 -5.60 17.47 -3.18
CA MET A 13 -6.75 17.48 -4.09
C MET A 13 -8.06 17.39 -3.29
N GLY A 14 -8.96 18.34 -3.51
CA GLY A 14 -10.36 18.27 -3.09
C GLY A 14 -11.24 17.75 -4.22
N PHE A 15 -12.21 16.89 -3.88
CA PHE A 15 -13.19 16.34 -4.81
C PHE A 15 -14.60 16.83 -4.46
N TYR A 16 -15.38 17.22 -5.48
CA TYR A 16 -16.70 17.81 -5.32
C TYR A 16 -17.70 17.18 -6.28
N ILE A 17 -18.97 17.14 -5.87
CA ILE A 17 -20.06 16.51 -6.64
C ILE A 17 -21.22 17.51 -6.73
N GLU A 18 -21.72 17.78 -7.93
CA GLU A 18 -22.85 18.69 -8.17
C GLU A 18 -24.10 18.22 -7.42
N GLY A 19 -24.71 19.10 -6.63
CA GLY A 19 -25.90 18.76 -5.85
C GLY A 19 -25.64 17.95 -4.58
N VAL A 20 -24.38 17.62 -4.27
CA VAL A 20 -23.97 16.99 -3.00
C VAL A 20 -23.03 17.91 -2.22
N SER A 21 -22.06 18.53 -2.88
CA SER A 21 -21.15 19.48 -2.25
C SER A 21 -21.84 20.83 -2.01
N GLU A 22 -21.72 21.36 -0.79
CA GLU A 22 -22.30 22.67 -0.41
C GLU A 22 -21.73 23.82 -1.22
N THR A 23 -20.45 23.75 -1.59
CA THR A 23 -19.78 24.74 -2.42
C THR A 23 -18.77 24.03 -3.32
N ILE A 24 -18.79 24.39 -4.60
CA ILE A 24 -17.82 23.94 -5.60
C ILE A 24 -16.99 25.16 -5.99
N PRO A 25 -15.67 25.16 -5.74
CA PRO A 25 -14.85 26.31 -6.09
C PRO A 25 -14.88 26.58 -7.60
N SER A 26 -14.90 27.85 -8.00
CA SER A 26 -14.98 28.24 -9.42
C SER A 26 -13.76 27.83 -10.25
N THR A 27 -12.65 27.51 -9.61
CA THR A 27 -11.41 27.03 -10.25
C THR A 27 -11.38 25.50 -10.43
N SER A 28 -12.48 24.80 -10.10
CA SER A 28 -12.51 23.34 -10.18
C SER A 28 -12.63 22.86 -11.62
N ILE A 29 -12.02 21.71 -11.89
CA ILE A 29 -11.99 21.06 -13.19
C ILE A 29 -13.07 19.98 -13.19
N GLU A 30 -13.96 20.00 -14.18
CA GLU A 30 -14.93 18.90 -14.37
C GLU A 30 -14.19 17.63 -14.81
N ILE A 31 -14.50 16.52 -14.14
CA ILE A 31 -13.94 15.19 -14.41
C ILE A 31 -15.07 14.18 -14.58
N THR A 32 -14.76 13.04 -15.19
CA THR A 32 -15.73 11.94 -15.32
C THR A 32 -15.90 11.20 -13.99
N GLU A 33 -17.02 10.50 -13.84
CA GLU A 33 -17.22 9.59 -12.70
C GLU A 33 -16.11 8.55 -12.61
N GLY A 34 -15.68 7.99 -13.74
CA GLY A 34 -14.58 7.02 -13.77
C GLY A 34 -13.26 7.62 -13.29
N GLN A 35 -12.96 8.86 -13.66
CA GLN A 35 -11.79 9.59 -13.15
C GLN A 35 -11.90 9.86 -11.64
N TRP A 36 -13.08 10.22 -11.15
CA TRP A 36 -13.33 10.41 -9.72
C TRP A 36 -13.13 9.11 -8.93
N GLN A 37 -13.78 8.02 -9.34
CA GLN A 37 -13.66 6.71 -8.69
C GLN A 37 -12.22 6.20 -8.67
N ASP A 38 -11.52 6.35 -9.79
CA ASP A 38 -10.12 5.94 -9.91
C ASP A 38 -9.20 6.78 -9.02
N ALA A 39 -9.40 8.10 -8.96
CA ALA A 39 -8.60 8.99 -8.12
C ALA A 39 -8.78 8.73 -6.61
N ILE A 40 -10.00 8.41 -6.18
CA ILE A 40 -10.29 8.01 -4.80
C ILE A 40 -9.65 6.66 -4.47
N SER A 41 -9.68 5.70 -5.40
CA SER A 41 -9.13 4.36 -5.21
C SER A 41 -7.60 4.32 -5.30
N ASN A 42 -7.01 5.25 -6.06
CA ASN A 42 -5.58 5.33 -6.33
C ASN A 42 -5.01 6.68 -5.88
N GLN A 43 -4.95 6.90 -4.56
CA GLN A 43 -4.43 8.14 -3.98
C GLN A 43 -3.01 8.43 -4.47
N GLY A 44 -2.80 9.61 -5.07
CA GLY A 44 -1.51 10.02 -5.65
C GLY A 44 -1.34 9.72 -7.14
N LYS A 45 -2.29 9.01 -7.78
CA LYS A 45 -2.26 8.74 -9.23
C LYS A 45 -2.45 9.98 -10.07
N TYR A 46 -3.22 10.93 -9.57
CA TYR A 46 -3.57 12.13 -10.30
C TYR A 46 -2.95 13.37 -9.65
N SER A 47 -2.69 14.38 -10.48
CA SER A 47 -2.31 15.71 -10.05
C SER A 47 -3.01 16.77 -10.91
N ILE A 48 -3.08 17.98 -10.40
CA ILE A 48 -3.52 19.15 -11.19
C ILE A 48 -2.28 19.95 -11.55
N SER A 49 -2.05 20.14 -12.85
CA SER A 49 -0.97 20.98 -13.37
C SER A 49 -1.50 21.81 -14.52
N ASN A 50 -1.20 23.11 -14.51
CA ASN A 50 -1.66 24.07 -15.53
C ASN A 50 -3.18 23.99 -15.83
N GLY A 51 -4.00 23.79 -14.79
CA GLY A 51 -5.46 23.70 -14.93
C GLY A 51 -5.97 22.41 -15.56
N ALA A 52 -5.13 21.38 -15.70
CA ALA A 52 -5.52 20.08 -16.22
C ALA A 52 -5.40 19.01 -15.13
N PHE A 53 -6.38 18.09 -15.11
CA PHE A 53 -6.35 16.89 -14.29
C PHE A 53 -5.56 15.78 -15.03
N LEU A 54 -4.37 15.47 -14.54
CA LEU A 54 -3.41 14.61 -15.22
C LEU A 54 -3.18 13.33 -14.43
N ALA A 55 -3.24 12.19 -15.11
CA ALA A 55 -2.78 10.94 -14.56
C ALA A 55 -1.24 10.89 -14.59
N ALA A 56 -0.65 10.27 -13.58
CA ALA A 56 0.77 9.92 -13.58
C ALA A 56 1.08 9.04 -14.80
N LEU A 57 2.21 9.34 -15.46
CA LEU A 57 2.67 8.57 -16.62
C LEU A 57 2.93 7.09 -16.28
N VAL A 58 3.27 6.81 -15.02
CA VAL A 58 3.47 5.47 -14.48
C VAL A 58 2.71 5.37 -13.16
N TRP A 59 1.81 4.40 -13.06
CA TRP A 59 1.05 4.11 -11.84
C TRP A 59 0.89 2.59 -11.63
N PRO A 60 1.13 2.07 -10.40
CA PRO A 60 1.69 2.77 -9.25
C PRO A 60 3.11 3.30 -9.54
N PRO A 61 3.63 4.28 -8.77
CA PRO A 61 4.99 4.73 -8.93
C PRO A 61 5.93 3.53 -8.83
N VAL A 62 6.98 3.51 -9.67
CA VAL A 62 8.01 2.48 -9.60
C VAL A 62 8.60 2.51 -8.20
N GLN A 63 8.40 1.44 -7.45
CA GLN A 63 8.97 1.33 -6.12
C GLN A 63 10.48 1.15 -6.21
N THR A 64 11.22 1.87 -5.38
CA THR A 64 12.67 1.64 -5.24
C THR A 64 12.92 0.26 -4.61
N ALA A 65 14.15 -0.25 -4.74
CA ALA A 65 14.53 -1.50 -4.09
C ALA A 65 14.28 -1.43 -2.57
N GLU A 66 14.63 -0.30 -1.94
CA GLU A 66 14.41 -0.07 -0.51
C GLU A 66 12.93 -0.13 -0.13
N GLN A 67 12.05 0.47 -0.95
CA GLN A 67 10.60 0.41 -0.71
C GLN A 67 10.05 -1.01 -0.84
N LYS A 68 10.54 -1.78 -1.81
CA LYS A 68 10.16 -3.19 -1.97
C LYS A 68 10.64 -4.04 -0.79
N ILE A 69 11.84 -3.78 -0.28
CA ILE A 69 12.37 -4.45 0.92
C ILE A 69 11.51 -4.13 2.14
N VAL A 70 11.10 -2.88 2.35
CA VAL A 70 10.21 -2.50 3.46
C VAL A 70 8.87 -3.24 3.38
N VAL A 71 8.29 -3.37 2.19
CA VAL A 71 7.04 -4.13 1.97
C VAL A 71 7.26 -5.62 2.26
N LEU A 72 8.39 -6.18 1.80
CA LEU A 72 8.76 -7.57 2.04
C LEU A 72 8.93 -7.84 3.54
N ASP A 73 9.65 -6.97 4.26
CA ASP A 73 9.84 -7.06 5.70
C ASP A 73 8.51 -6.99 6.45
N ALA A 74 7.62 -6.07 6.07
CA ALA A 74 6.29 -5.95 6.66
C ALA A 74 5.44 -7.22 6.45
N LYS A 75 5.59 -7.90 5.31
CA LYS A 75 4.92 -9.18 5.01
C LYS A 75 5.46 -10.31 5.90
N TYR A 76 6.77 -10.41 6.08
CA TYR A 76 7.41 -11.58 6.69
C TYR A 76 7.68 -11.46 8.20
N LYS A 77 7.97 -10.27 8.72
CA LYS A 77 8.23 -10.03 10.15
C LYS A 77 7.18 -10.63 11.10
N PRO A 78 5.86 -10.42 10.92
CA PRO A 78 4.87 -11.00 11.84
C PRO A 78 4.84 -12.53 11.81
N GLN A 79 5.16 -13.14 10.66
CA GLN A 79 5.22 -14.60 10.54
C GLN A 79 6.43 -15.18 11.29
N PHE A 80 7.59 -14.54 11.18
CA PHE A 80 8.76 -14.91 11.99
C PHE A 80 8.51 -14.75 13.48
N GLU A 81 7.88 -13.65 13.90
CA GLU A 81 7.49 -13.42 15.30
C GLU A 81 6.54 -14.52 15.79
N GLN A 82 5.52 -14.87 15.01
CA GLN A 82 4.57 -15.93 15.35
C GLN A 82 5.24 -17.30 15.51
N ILE A 83 6.11 -17.68 14.57
CA ILE A 83 6.84 -18.96 14.64
C ILE A 83 7.76 -18.97 15.87
N THR A 84 8.43 -17.86 16.16
CA THR A 84 9.32 -17.73 17.33
C THR A 84 8.54 -17.89 18.64
N GLN A 85 7.36 -17.26 18.75
CA GLN A 85 6.51 -17.41 19.93
C GLN A 85 5.97 -18.84 20.09
N ALA A 86 5.58 -19.48 18.99
CA ALA A 86 5.15 -20.88 19.00
C ALA A 86 6.28 -21.82 19.42
N TYR A 87 7.51 -21.56 18.96
CA TYR A 87 8.70 -22.29 19.39
C TYR A 87 8.94 -22.16 20.90
N LEU A 88 8.94 -20.93 21.43
CA LEU A 88 9.15 -20.69 22.86
C LEU A 88 8.06 -21.37 23.72
N THR A 89 6.82 -21.36 23.24
CA THR A 89 5.71 -22.05 23.90
C THR A 89 5.94 -23.56 23.96
N ALA A 90 6.34 -24.18 22.84
CA ALA A 90 6.64 -25.60 22.78
C ALA A 90 7.81 -26.00 23.69
N VAL A 91 8.89 -25.20 23.71
CA VAL A 91 10.04 -25.40 24.61
C VAL A 91 9.61 -25.33 26.07
N THR A 92 8.80 -24.33 26.43
CA THR A 92 8.30 -24.15 27.82
C THR A 92 7.40 -25.31 28.24
N ALA A 93 6.62 -25.87 27.31
CA ALA A 93 5.77 -27.04 27.54
C ALA A 93 6.53 -28.38 27.54
N GLY A 94 7.83 -28.38 27.20
CA GLY A 94 8.61 -29.62 27.02
C GLY A 94 8.23 -30.42 25.77
N ASP A 95 7.48 -29.84 24.83
CA ASP A 95 7.08 -30.48 23.58
C ASP A 95 8.20 -30.36 22.54
N THR A 96 9.13 -31.31 22.59
CA THR A 96 10.28 -31.35 21.67
C THR A 96 9.87 -31.55 20.21
N ALA A 97 8.79 -32.28 19.94
CA ALA A 97 8.32 -32.51 18.58
C ALA A 97 7.79 -31.22 17.95
N ALA A 98 6.96 -30.48 18.69
CA ALA A 98 6.48 -29.18 18.25
C ALA A 98 7.62 -28.16 18.11
N ALA A 99 8.59 -28.13 19.04
CA ALA A 99 9.74 -27.24 18.96
C ALA A 99 10.57 -27.49 17.68
N ASN A 100 10.87 -28.75 17.36
CA ASN A 100 11.58 -29.13 16.13
C ASN A 100 10.79 -28.74 14.87
N ALA A 101 9.47 -28.93 14.87
CA ALA A 101 8.62 -28.51 13.77
C ALA A 101 8.71 -26.98 13.54
N ARG A 102 8.68 -26.17 14.61
CA ARG A 102 8.80 -24.69 14.48
C ARG A 102 10.17 -24.22 14.01
N GLN A 103 11.24 -24.93 14.34
CA GLN A 103 12.57 -24.66 13.77
C GLN A 103 12.61 -24.93 12.26
N ALA A 104 11.97 -26.01 11.81
CA ALA A 104 11.84 -26.33 10.39
C ALA A 104 10.99 -25.27 9.65
N ASP A 105 9.83 -24.89 10.22
CA ASP A 105 8.98 -23.80 9.69
C ASP A 105 9.77 -22.50 9.53
N TYR A 106 10.54 -22.12 10.55
CA TYR A 106 11.38 -20.91 10.52
C TYR A 106 12.42 -20.97 9.39
N THR A 107 13.08 -22.12 9.22
CA THR A 107 14.11 -22.32 8.20
C THR A 107 13.51 -22.22 6.80
N ASN A 108 12.36 -22.83 6.58
CA ASN A 108 11.63 -22.76 5.31
C ASN A 108 11.18 -21.32 5.01
N LEU A 109 10.61 -20.62 5.99
CA LEU A 109 10.18 -19.23 5.81
C LEU A 109 11.37 -18.30 5.47
N ARG A 110 12.52 -18.53 6.12
CA ARG A 110 13.75 -17.79 5.83
C ARG A 110 14.25 -18.02 4.41
N ALA A 111 14.20 -19.25 3.91
CA ALA A 111 14.59 -19.54 2.53
C ALA A 111 13.70 -18.80 1.52
N VAL A 112 12.37 -18.81 1.74
CA VAL A 112 11.42 -18.09 0.88
C VAL A 112 11.66 -16.58 0.92
N TYR A 113 11.82 -16.00 2.11
CA TYR A 113 12.14 -14.58 2.28
C TYR A 113 13.42 -14.20 1.52
N GLN A 114 14.48 -15.01 1.63
CA GLN A 114 15.75 -14.74 0.96
C GLN A 114 15.62 -14.80 -0.57
N THR A 115 14.88 -15.76 -1.11
CA THR A 115 14.60 -15.83 -2.56
C THR A 115 13.81 -14.61 -3.05
N GLU A 116 12.79 -14.17 -2.30
CA GLU A 116 12.04 -12.96 -2.66
C GLU A 116 12.91 -11.70 -2.54
N LEU A 117 13.82 -11.64 -1.57
CA LEU A 117 14.75 -10.53 -1.39
C LEU A 117 15.73 -10.42 -2.56
N GLU A 118 16.31 -11.54 -3.01
CA GLU A 118 17.22 -11.58 -4.16
C GLU A 118 16.52 -11.21 -5.48
N ALA A 119 15.22 -11.47 -5.59
CA ALA A 119 14.42 -11.09 -6.76
C ALA A 119 14.16 -9.57 -6.85
N ILE A 120 14.38 -8.81 -5.77
CA ILE A 120 14.20 -7.34 -5.77
C ILE A 120 15.31 -6.64 -6.56
N GLY A 121 16.51 -7.23 -6.66
CA GLY A 121 17.66 -6.70 -7.39
C GLY A 121 18.60 -5.90 -6.51
#